data_AF-X0YUM6-F1
#
_entry.id   AF-X0YUM6-F1
#
_cell.length_a   1.000
_cell.length_b   1.000
_cell.length_c   1.000
_cell.angle_alpha   90.00
_cell.angle_beta   90.00
_cell.angle_gamma   90.00
#
_symmetry.space_group_name_H-M   'P 1'
#
loop_
_entity.id
_entity.type
_entity.pdbx_description
1 polymer ?
#
loop_
_entity_poly.entity_id
_entity_poly.type
_entity_poly.pdbx_seq_one_letter_code
_entity_poly.pdbx_strand_id
1 'polypeptide(L)'
;AALDYDVSSFVAAYRKKRDLIYEGLKDKFELVRPGGAFYAFVKSPTKTATEFVEKAIANNVLIIPGNVFSEKDTHFRISYATSDEKIERGIEILRGLV
;
A
#
# COMPACT_ATOMS: atom_id res chain seq x y z
N ALA A 1 16.94 -26.07 -14.10
CA ALA A 1 15.50 -25.81 -14.29
C ALA A 1 15.10 -24.59 -13.47
N ALA A 2 14.44 -23.61 -14.08
CA ALA A 2 13.99 -22.40 -13.38
C ALA A 2 12.79 -22.66 -12.44
N LEU A 3 12.09 -23.78 -12.62
CA LEU A 3 10.91 -24.17 -11.85
C LEU A 3 11.26 -24.82 -10.49
N ASP A 4 12.50 -25.28 -10.31
CA ASP A 4 12.93 -26.01 -9.10
C ASP A 4 13.57 -25.09 -8.05
N TYR A 5 13.59 -23.78 -8.30
CA TYR A 5 14.16 -22.81 -7.37
C TYR A 5 13.16 -22.54 -6.23
N ASP A 6 13.58 -22.78 -4.99
CA ASP A 6 12.75 -22.51 -3.81
C ASP A 6 12.56 -21.00 -3.61
N VAL A 7 11.32 -20.55 -3.78
CA VAL A 7 10.90 -19.15 -3.60
C VAL A 7 10.24 -18.89 -2.24
N SER A 8 10.17 -19.89 -1.36
CA SER A 8 9.43 -19.82 -0.09
C SER A 8 9.88 -18.65 0.79
N SER A 9 11.18 -18.34 0.78
CA SER A 9 11.76 -17.21 1.52
C SER A 9 11.23 -15.85 1.01
N PHE A 10 11.13 -15.66 -0.31
CA PHE A 10 10.56 -14.45 -0.91
C PHE A 10 9.08 -14.32 -0.58
N VAL A 11 8.33 -15.42 -0.68
CA VAL A 11 6.91 -15.45 -0.31
C VAL A 11 6.71 -15.07 1.15
N ALA A 12 7.52 -15.60 2.07
CA ALA A 12 7.48 -15.26 3.48
C ALA A 12 7.81 -13.78 3.73
N ALA A 13 8.81 -13.24 3.06
CA ALA A 13 9.18 -11.82 3.16
C ALA A 13 8.05 -10.90 2.70
N TYR A 14 7.41 -11.19 1.56
CA TYR A 14 6.28 -10.38 1.09
C TYR A 14 5.01 -10.56 1.92
N ARG A 15 4.80 -11.74 2.52
CA ARG A 15 3.72 -11.95 3.49
C ARG A 15 3.89 -11.04 4.70
N LYS A 16 5.10 -10.94 5.25
CA LYS A 16 5.42 -10.02 6.34
C LYS A 16 5.11 -8.56 5.96
N LYS A 17 5.56 -8.12 4.79
CA LYS A 17 5.32 -6.74 4.29
C LYS A 17 3.84 -6.43 4.11
N ARG A 18 3.08 -7.38 3.54
CA ARG A 18 1.62 -7.26 3.44
C ARG A 18 0.99 -7.10 4.82
N ASP A 19 1.42 -7.91 5.78
CA ASP A 19 0.87 -7.87 7.14
C ASP A 19 1.22 -6.55 7.83
N LEU A 20 2.44 -6.00 7.66
CA LEU A 20 2.80 -4.66 8.14
C LEU A 20 1.85 -3.58 7.60
N ILE A 21 1.63 -3.54 6.28
CA ILE A 21 0.72 -2.57 5.65
C ILE A 21 -0.70 -2.74 6.14
N TYR A 22 -1.22 -3.97 6.15
CA TYR A 22 -2.60 -4.23 6.51
C TYR A 22 -2.87 -3.91 7.98
N GLU A 23 -2.06 -4.45 8.90
CA GLU A 23 -2.21 -4.22 10.32
C GLU A 23 -1.96 -2.75 10.69
N GLY A 24 -1.04 -2.07 10.00
CA GLY A 24 -0.71 -0.67 10.24
C GLY A 24 -1.73 0.34 9.71
N LEU A 25 -2.63 -0.04 8.80
CA LEU A 25 -3.60 0.89 8.20
C LEU A 25 -5.07 0.54 8.48
N LYS A 26 -5.41 -0.71 8.82
CA LYS A 26 -6.81 -1.20 8.93
C LYS A 26 -7.70 -0.49 9.94
N ASP A 27 -7.11 0.19 10.94
CA ASP A 27 -7.84 0.95 11.97
C ASP A 27 -8.14 2.40 11.55
N LYS A 28 -7.40 2.92 10.56
CA LYS A 28 -7.55 4.30 10.06
C LYS A 28 -8.14 4.38 8.66
N PHE A 29 -8.01 3.31 7.88
CA PHE A 29 -8.43 3.26 6.49
C PHE A 29 -9.28 2.02 6.22
N GLU A 30 -10.22 2.16 5.28
CA GLU A 30 -10.95 1.03 4.72
C GLU A 30 -10.09 0.37 3.63
N LEU A 31 -9.58 -0.83 3.91
CA LEU A 31 -8.82 -1.65 2.96
C LEU A 31 -9.09 -3.14 3.18
N VAL A 32 -9.08 -3.89 2.07
CA VAL A 32 -9.19 -5.35 2.10
C VAL A 32 -7.79 -5.95 2.27
N ARG A 33 -7.68 -7.02 3.06
CA ARG A 33 -6.40 -7.75 3.19
C ARG A 33 -5.98 -8.29 1.82
N PRO A 34 -4.80 -7.90 1.28
CA PRO A 34 -4.39 -8.36 -0.04
C PRO A 34 -4.20 -9.88 -0.09
N GLY A 35 -4.88 -10.56 -1.03
CA GLY A 35 -4.75 -12.01 -1.24
C GLY A 35 -3.50 -12.42 -2.01
N GLY A 36 -2.85 -11.49 -2.72
CA GLY A 36 -1.67 -11.72 -3.55
C GLY A 36 -1.13 -10.40 -4.15
N ALA A 37 -0.16 -10.51 -5.06
CA ALA A 37 0.62 -9.39 -5.61
C ALA A 37 1.39 -8.60 -4.55
N PHE A 38 1.99 -7.46 -4.92
CA PHE A 38 2.79 -6.59 -4.05
C PHE A 38 2.12 -5.24 -3.79
N TYR A 39 0.79 -5.21 -3.86
CA TYR A 39 -0.02 -3.99 -3.78
C TYR A 39 -1.13 -4.08 -2.75
N ALA A 40 -1.44 -2.94 -2.12
CA ALA A 40 -2.65 -2.75 -1.33
C ALA A 40 -3.52 -1.67 -1.99
N PHE A 41 -4.83 -1.93 -2.06
CA PHE A 41 -5.83 -0.96 -2.51
C PHE A 41 -6.57 -0.43 -1.29
N VAL A 42 -6.51 0.88 -1.11
CA VAL A 42 -7.00 1.57 0.08
C VAL A 42 -8.01 2.62 -0.35
N LYS A 43 -9.17 2.66 0.30
CA LYS A 43 -10.18 3.69 0.04
C LYS A 43 -9.65 5.03 0.52
N SER A 44 -9.83 6.07 -0.30
CA SER A 44 -9.44 7.42 0.07
C SER A 44 -10.32 7.93 1.21
N PRO A 45 -9.74 8.60 2.23
CA PRO A 45 -10.50 9.29 3.26
C PRO A 45 -11.01 10.66 2.80
N THR A 46 -10.50 11.19 1.69
CA THR A 46 -10.91 12.48 1.11
C THR A 46 -11.95 12.28 0.00
N LYS A 47 -12.42 13.40 -0.59
CA LYS A 47 -13.41 13.38 -1.67
C LYS A 47 -12.92 12.62 -2.90
N THR A 48 -11.64 12.75 -3.23
CA THR A 48 -10.98 12.01 -4.32
C THR A 48 -9.69 11.35 -3.85
N ALA A 49 -9.27 10.26 -4.48
CA ALA A 49 -7.98 9.65 -4.15
C ALA A 49 -6.81 10.51 -4.64
N THR A 50 -6.98 11.23 -5.75
CA THR A 50 -6.01 12.21 -6.25
C THR A 50 -5.63 13.25 -5.18
N GLU A 51 -6.61 13.86 -4.52
CA GLU A 51 -6.35 14.85 -3.44
C GLU A 51 -5.53 14.25 -2.29
N PHE A 52 -5.82 13.00 -1.89
CA PHE A 52 -5.07 12.35 -0.82
C PHE A 52 -3.64 12.01 -1.26
N VAL A 53 -3.46 11.57 -2.50
CA VAL A 53 -2.14 11.28 -3.07
C VAL A 53 -1.28 12.53 -3.12
N GLU A 54 -1.83 13.68 -3.53
CA GLU A 54 -1.09 14.95 -3.53
C GLU A 54 -0.61 15.33 -2.13
N LYS A 55 -1.47 15.16 -1.11
CA LYS A 55 -1.08 15.36 0.30
C LYS A 55 0.02 14.39 0.75
N ALA A 56 -0.08 13.12 0.37
CA ALA A 56 0.93 12.12 0.68
C ALA A 56 2.28 12.48 0.04
N ILE A 57 2.29 12.92 -1.22
CA ILE A 57 3.50 13.34 -1.94
C ILE A 57 4.13 14.56 -1.25
N ALA A 58 3.32 15.55 -0.86
CA ALA A 58 3.80 16.72 -0.12
C ALA A 58 4.46 16.34 1.23
N ASN A 59 4.12 15.18 1.79
CA ASN A 59 4.70 14.62 3.01
C ASN A 59 5.76 13.53 2.73
N ASN A 60 6.31 13.48 1.51
CA ASN A 60 7.37 12.55 1.09
C ASN A 60 6.93 11.06 1.02
N VAL A 61 5.66 10.80 0.73
CA VAL A 61 5.14 9.44 0.46
C VAL A 61 4.57 9.38 -0.96
N LEU A 62 5.17 8.54 -1.81
CA LEU A 62 4.69 8.32 -3.17
C LEU A 62 3.72 7.14 -3.21
N ILE A 63 2.45 7.44 -3.49
CA ILE A 63 1.36 6.48 -3.72
C ILE A 63 0.66 6.84 -5.04
N ILE A 64 -0.10 5.90 -5.61
CA ILE A 64 -0.70 6.07 -6.95
C ILE A 64 -2.22 6.18 -6.82
N PRO A 65 -2.87 7.17 -7.45
CA PRO A 65 -4.32 7.24 -7.42
C PRO A 65 -4.93 6.13 -8.27
N GLY A 66 -6.06 5.58 -7.81
CA GLY A 66 -6.71 4.42 -8.43
C GLY A 66 -7.34 4.71 -9.78
N ASN A 67 -7.58 5.99 -10.09
CA ASN A 67 -8.06 6.43 -11.39
C ASN A 67 -7.06 6.21 -12.54
N VAL A 68 -5.79 5.93 -12.23
CA VAL A 68 -4.80 5.50 -13.23
C VAL A 68 -5.10 4.10 -13.76
N PHE A 69 -5.84 3.29 -13.01
CA PHE A 69 -6.19 1.90 -13.35
C PHE A 69 -7.68 1.67 -13.61
N SER A 70 -8.51 2.69 -13.40
CA SER A 70 -9.97 2.60 -13.54
C SER A 70 -10.59 4.00 -13.70
N GLU A 71 -11.87 4.10 -14.05
CA GLU A 71 -12.55 5.40 -14.09
C GLU A 71 -12.87 5.96 -12.68
N LYS A 72 -12.58 5.20 -11.61
CA LYS A 72 -12.94 5.55 -10.23
C LYS A 72 -11.77 6.20 -9.49
N ASP A 73 -11.99 7.43 -9.02
CA ASP A 73 -11.03 8.17 -8.18
C ASP A 73 -11.36 8.07 -6.68
N THR A 74 -11.63 6.86 -6.21
CA THR A 74 -12.07 6.62 -4.82
C THR A 74 -11.08 5.84 -3.97
N HIS A 75 -10.07 5.24 -4.60
CA HIS A 75 -9.04 4.45 -3.94
C HIS A 75 -7.66 4.85 -4.43
N PHE A 76 -6.63 4.59 -3.63
CA PHE A 76 -5.24 4.69 -4.03
C PHE A 76 -4.55 3.34 -3.83
N ARG A 77 -3.43 3.17 -4.55
CA ARG A 77 -2.61 1.96 -4.53
C ARG A 77 -1.28 2.22 -3.85
N ILE A 78 -0.96 1.37 -2.88
CA ILE A 78 0.34 1.33 -2.22
C ILE A 78 1.13 0.14 -2.79
N SER A 79 2.37 0.38 -3.20
CA SER A 79 3.34 -0.69 -3.47
C SER A 79 4.18 -0.93 -2.22
N TYR A 80 4.21 -2.18 -1.74
CA TYR A 80 5.06 -2.58 -0.62
C TYR A 80 6.28 -3.40 -1.05
N ALA A 81 6.65 -3.31 -2.34
CA ALA A 81 7.90 -3.85 -2.86
C ALA A 81 9.10 -2.95 -2.49
N THR A 82 9.29 -2.72 -1.20
CA THR A 82 10.38 -1.90 -0.63
C THR A 82 10.85 -2.48 0.70
N SER A 83 11.75 -1.80 1.43
CA SER A 83 12.22 -2.25 2.75
C SER A 83 11.14 -2.09 3.82
N ASP A 84 11.20 -2.94 4.85
CA ASP A 84 10.26 -2.89 5.98
C ASP A 84 10.29 -1.52 6.68
N GLU A 85 11.46 -0.92 6.85
CA GLU A 85 11.64 0.44 7.42
C GLU A 85 10.90 1.52 6.61
N LYS A 86 10.96 1.45 5.28
CA LYS A 86 10.25 2.40 4.40
C LYS A 86 8.74 2.18 4.47
N ILE A 87 8.30 0.93 4.64
CA ILE A 87 6.90 0.60 4.85
C ILE A 87 6.41 1.22 6.16
N GLU A 88 7.11 1.00 7.27
CA GLU A 88 6.77 1.54 8.58
C GLU A 88 6.70 3.07 8.56
N ARG A 89 7.72 3.74 8.03
CA ARG A 89 7.71 5.21 7.87
C ARG A 89 6.57 5.71 6.98
N GLY A 90 6.29 5.00 5.90
CA GLY A 90 5.16 5.33 5.02
C GLY A 90 3.81 5.20 5.73
N ILE A 91 3.64 4.13 6.52
CA ILE A 91 2.45 3.92 7.35
C ILE A 91 2.28 5.07 8.35
N GLU A 92 3.34 5.43 9.08
CA GLU A 92 3.29 6.53 10.05
C GLU A 92 2.83 7.85 9.43
N ILE A 93 3.42 8.21 8.28
CA ILE A 93 3.05 9.43 7.56
C ILE A 93 1.59 9.35 7.12
N LEU A 94 1.17 8.27 6.46
CA LEU A 94 -0.22 8.11 5.98
C LEU A 94 -1.23 8.21 7.12
N ARG A 95 -0.94 7.60 8.28
CA ARG A 95 -1.79 7.69 9.47
C ARG A 95 -1.89 9.10 10.04
N GLY A 96 -0.87 9.94 9.86
CA GLY A 96 -0.88 11.34 10.30
C GLY A 96 -1.67 12.28 9.36
N LEU A 97 -2.11 11.81 8.20
CA LEU A 97 -2.88 12.60 7.22
C LEU A 97 -4.40 12.45 7.37
N VAL A 98 -4.85 11.67 8.35
CA VAL A 98 -6.27 11.34 8.63
C VAL A 98 -6.66 11.65 10.06
#